data_AF-A0A6C0FB51-F1
#
_entry.id   AF-A0A6C0FB51-F1
#
_cell.length_a   1.000
_cell.length_b   1.000
_cell.length_c   1.000
_cell.angle_alpha   90.00
_cell.angle_beta   90.00
_cell.angle_gamma   90.00
#
_symmetry.space_group_name_H-M   'P 1'
#
loop_
_entity.id
_entity.type
_entity.pdbx_description
1 polymer ?
#
loop_
_entity_poly.entity_id
_entity_poly.type
_entity_poly.pdbx_seq_one_letter_code
_entity_poly.pdbx_strand_id
1 'polypeptide(L)'
;MLIKPILLKHLTTTLIGPHGITDIIHANNTNNLPEISQTYGTVIGSTLLLSQGNMTPIVDIIFFIASIIHFRRDMPEIKSIPRYFWSTSLLLSTINYCPELFIVYMLTIHIPHHYSINWEYMKQTPKFSVLLLVVTSTLMGIIGNSFEPGENMELIITITKGIILSHIAYEELYIFTPLKI
;
A
#
# COMPACT_ATOMS: atom_id res chain seq x y z
N MET A 1 -6.51 23.16 6.65
CA MET A 1 -7.02 21.82 6.29
C MET A 1 -7.44 21.84 4.83
N LEU A 2 -6.71 21.13 3.98
CA LEU A 2 -6.90 21.18 2.52
C LEU A 2 -8.06 20.30 2.03
N ILE A 3 -8.38 19.25 2.78
CA ILE A 3 -9.39 18.23 2.43
C ILE A 3 -10.38 18.11 3.59
N LYS A 4 -11.69 18.05 3.32
CA LYS A 4 -12.70 17.84 4.36
C LYS A 4 -12.54 16.46 5.02
N PRO A 5 -12.78 16.28 6.34
CA PRO A 5 -12.51 15.03 7.03
C PRO A 5 -13.33 13.85 6.51
N ILE A 6 -14.60 14.09 6.17
CA ILE A 6 -15.46 13.07 5.57
C ILE A 6 -14.93 12.60 4.21
N LEU A 7 -14.40 13.54 3.41
CA LEU A 7 -13.81 13.22 2.12
C LEU A 7 -12.50 12.46 2.31
N LEU A 8 -11.65 12.89 3.24
CA LEU A 8 -10.43 12.18 3.62
C LEU A 8 -10.73 10.73 4.03
N LYS A 9 -11.74 10.50 4.87
CA LYS A 9 -12.17 9.17 5.29
C LYS A 9 -12.51 8.29 4.07
N HIS A 10 -13.37 8.76 3.18
CA HIS A 10 -13.77 7.99 2.00
C HIS A 10 -12.61 7.78 1.02
N LEU A 11 -11.81 8.80 0.73
CA LEU A 11 -10.63 8.66 -0.13
C LEU A 11 -9.68 7.59 0.40
N THR A 12 -9.42 7.62 1.71
CA THR A 12 -8.54 6.65 2.35
C THR A 12 -9.14 5.24 2.36
N THR A 13 -10.44 5.08 2.58
CA THR A 13 -11.02 3.73 2.72
C THR A 13 -11.46 3.10 1.40
N THR A 14 -11.86 3.89 0.39
CA THR A 14 -12.41 3.35 -0.87
C THR A 14 -11.46 3.44 -2.04
N LEU A 15 -10.42 4.27 -1.99
CA LEU A 15 -9.45 4.41 -3.08
C LEU A 15 -8.04 4.02 -2.63
N ILE A 16 -7.57 4.59 -1.52
CA ILE A 16 -6.21 4.33 -1.02
C ILE A 16 -6.13 2.99 -0.27
N GLY A 17 -7.12 2.59 0.52
CA GLY A 17 -7.10 1.29 1.19
C GLY A 17 -7.01 0.10 0.20
N PRO A 18 -7.86 0.05 -0.83
CA PRO A 18 -7.98 -1.14 -1.67
C PRO A 18 -7.01 -1.20 -2.85
N HIS A 19 -6.19 -0.17 -3.14
CA HIS A 19 -5.41 -0.14 -4.40
C HIS A 19 -4.48 -1.35 -4.58
N GLY A 20 -3.86 -1.84 -3.50
CA GLY A 20 -2.96 -3.01 -3.54
C GLY A 20 -3.64 -4.35 -3.87
N ILE A 21 -4.98 -4.40 -4.02
CA ILE A 21 -5.69 -5.62 -4.43
C ILE A 21 -5.31 -6.10 -5.83
N THR A 22 -4.75 -5.21 -6.64
CA THR A 22 -4.05 -5.49 -7.89
C THR A 22 -2.98 -6.56 -7.78
N ASP A 23 -2.35 -6.74 -6.61
CA ASP A 23 -1.37 -7.82 -6.38
C ASP A 23 -2.01 -9.19 -6.65
N ILE A 24 -3.27 -9.38 -6.24
CA ILE A 24 -4.02 -10.62 -6.50
C ILE A 24 -4.28 -10.78 -8.00
N ILE A 25 -4.57 -9.69 -8.71
CA ILE A 25 -4.76 -9.71 -10.16
C ILE A 25 -3.45 -10.12 -10.84
N HIS A 26 -2.33 -9.50 -10.47
CA HIS A 26 -1.02 -9.88 -10.96
C HIS A 26 -0.74 -11.37 -10.68
N ALA A 27 -0.82 -11.80 -9.42
CA ALA A 27 -0.56 -13.15 -8.98
C ALA A 27 -1.38 -14.20 -9.74
N ASN A 28 -2.67 -13.92 -9.98
CA ASN A 28 -3.55 -14.82 -10.73
C ASN A 28 -3.13 -14.96 -12.20
N ASN A 29 -2.68 -13.87 -12.84
CA ASN A 29 -2.27 -13.90 -14.24
C ASN A 29 -0.82 -14.40 -14.44
N THR A 30 0.01 -14.43 -13.40
CA THR A 30 1.42 -14.89 -13.48
C THR A 30 1.68 -16.22 -12.77
N ASN A 31 0.65 -16.90 -12.27
CA ASN A 31 0.76 -18.11 -11.44
C ASN A 31 1.53 -17.92 -10.12
N ASN A 32 1.61 -16.68 -9.61
CA ASN A 32 2.29 -16.34 -8.35
C ASN A 32 1.33 -16.31 -7.13
N LEU A 33 0.23 -17.09 -7.17
CA LEU A 33 -0.75 -17.17 -6.07
C LEU A 33 -0.16 -17.77 -4.77
N PRO A 34 0.71 -18.80 -4.81
CA PRO A 34 1.43 -19.26 -3.62
C PRO A 34 2.31 -18.18 -3.01
N GLU A 35 3.02 -17.42 -3.84
CA GLU A 35 3.98 -16.40 -3.46
C GLU A 35 3.29 -15.24 -2.76
N ILE A 36 2.19 -14.70 -3.33
CA ILE A 36 1.44 -13.62 -2.66
C ILE A 36 0.89 -14.09 -1.31
N SER A 37 0.38 -15.33 -1.24
CA SER A 37 -0.15 -15.89 0.01
C SER A 37 0.95 -16.05 1.06
N GLN A 38 2.13 -16.52 0.66
CA GLN A 38 3.29 -16.66 1.53
C GLN A 38 3.80 -15.30 2.00
N THR A 39 3.93 -14.32 1.10
CA THR A 39 4.38 -12.96 1.45
C THR A 39 3.41 -12.32 2.44
N TYR A 40 2.12 -12.28 2.14
CA TYR A 40 1.12 -11.67 3.02
C TYR A 40 1.01 -12.40 4.36
N GLY A 41 0.94 -13.73 4.36
CA GLY A 41 0.88 -14.52 5.60
C GLY A 41 2.10 -14.32 6.48
N THR A 42 3.31 -14.35 5.90
CA THR A 42 4.56 -14.21 6.65
C THR A 42 4.75 -12.80 7.19
N VAL A 43 4.48 -11.77 6.38
CA VAL A 43 4.70 -10.38 6.77
C VAL A 43 3.65 -9.92 7.78
N ILE A 44 2.36 -10.26 7.60
CA ILE A 44 1.32 -9.95 8.59
C ILE A 44 1.61 -10.72 9.90
N GLY A 45 1.92 -12.01 9.82
CA GLY A 45 2.22 -12.83 10.99
C GLY A 45 3.44 -12.32 11.77
N SER A 46 4.54 -11.98 11.08
CA SER A 46 5.72 -11.41 11.74
C SER A 46 5.45 -10.03 12.34
N THR A 47 4.66 -9.19 11.67
CA THR A 47 4.24 -7.89 12.19
C THR A 47 3.43 -8.02 13.48
N LEU A 48 2.50 -8.98 13.53
CA LEU A 48 1.73 -9.29 14.74
C LEU A 48 2.61 -9.82 15.87
N LEU A 49 3.52 -10.76 15.58
CA LEU A 49 4.44 -11.31 16.59
C LEU A 49 5.36 -10.23 17.18
N LEU A 50 5.90 -9.35 16.33
CA LEU A 50 6.73 -8.22 16.79
C LEU A 50 5.93 -7.25 17.66
N SER A 51 4.70 -6.91 17.26
CA SER A 51 3.83 -6.03 18.05
C SER A 51 3.47 -6.65 19.41
N GLN A 52 3.11 -7.94 19.46
CA GLN A 52 2.85 -8.66 20.71
C GLN A 52 4.08 -8.77 21.62
N GLY A 53 5.28 -8.83 21.03
CA GLY A 53 6.55 -8.78 21.75
C GLY A 53 6.97 -7.38 22.24
N ASN A 54 6.08 -6.39 22.18
CA ASN A 54 6.37 -4.98 22.47
C ASN A 54 7.47 -4.36 21.58
N MET A 55 7.65 -4.90 20.37
CA MET A 55 8.62 -4.42 19.37
C MET A 55 7.96 -3.55 18.29
N THR A 56 6.83 -2.90 18.60
CA THR A 56 6.14 -1.96 17.70
C THR A 56 7.08 -0.89 17.09
N PRO A 57 8.07 -0.33 17.82
CA PRO A 57 9.03 0.60 17.20
C PRO A 57 9.84 -0.01 16.05
N ILE A 58 10.13 -1.31 16.08
CA ILE A 58 10.82 -2.00 14.98
C ILE A 58 9.90 -2.10 13.77
N VAL A 59 8.62 -2.44 13.98
CA VAL A 59 7.61 -2.43 12.91
C VAL A 59 7.52 -1.05 12.28
N ASP A 60 7.54 0.02 13.07
CA ASP A 60 7.47 1.40 12.57
C ASP A 60 8.70 1.79 11.75
N ILE A 61 9.90 1.40 12.18
CA ILE A 61 11.14 1.63 11.43
C ILE A 61 11.09 0.86 10.10
N ILE A 62 10.69 -0.41 10.12
CA ILE A 62 10.58 -1.23 8.91
C ILE A 62 9.53 -0.63 7.98
N PHE A 63 8.37 -0.24 8.49
CA PHE A 63 7.30 0.41 7.73
C PHE A 63 7.77 1.70 7.06
N PHE A 64 8.51 2.53 7.79
CA PHE A 64 9.03 3.79 7.25
C PHE A 64 10.08 3.55 6.15
N ILE A 65 11.02 2.63 6.36
CA ILE A 65 12.03 2.26 5.37
C ILE A 65 11.37 1.65 4.13
N ALA A 66 10.43 0.72 4.31
CA ALA A 66 9.68 0.10 3.21
C ALA A 66 8.90 1.14 2.42
N SER A 67 8.29 2.12 3.08
CA SER A 67 7.61 3.25 2.41
C SER A 67 8.59 4.09 1.59
N ILE A 68 9.78 4.38 2.12
CA ILE A 68 10.83 5.10 1.37
C ILE A 68 11.22 4.33 0.11
N ILE A 69 11.43 3.02 0.25
CA ILE A 69 11.74 2.12 -0.86
C ILE A 69 10.60 2.19 -1.87
N HIS A 70 9.38 1.88 -1.47
CA HIS A 70 8.19 1.86 -2.32
C HIS A 70 8.02 3.13 -3.14
N PHE A 71 7.94 4.29 -2.48
CA PHE A 71 7.68 5.57 -3.15
C PHE A 71 8.86 6.09 -3.98
N ARG A 72 10.06 5.50 -3.88
CA ARG A 72 11.20 5.87 -4.75
C ARG A 72 10.89 5.69 -6.23
N ARG A 73 9.98 4.75 -6.56
CA ARG A 73 9.62 4.41 -7.93
C ARG A 73 8.94 5.58 -8.64
N ASP A 74 8.23 6.42 -7.89
CA ASP A 74 7.50 7.60 -8.39
C ASP A 74 8.37 8.85 -8.50
N MET A 75 9.58 8.83 -7.93
CA MET A 75 10.43 10.01 -7.85
C MET A 75 11.20 10.24 -9.15
N PRO A 76 11.42 11.51 -9.55
CA PRO A 76 12.16 11.84 -10.76
C PRO A 76 13.63 11.44 -10.65
N GLU A 77 14.23 11.09 -11.79
CA GLU A 77 15.67 10.89 -11.92
C GLU A 77 16.36 12.23 -12.20
N ILE A 78 16.88 12.85 -11.14
CA ILE A 78 17.68 14.07 -11.24
C ILE A 78 19.14 13.69 -11.07
N LYS A 79 20.00 14.15 -11.98
CA LYS A 79 21.43 13.87 -11.97
C LYS A 79 22.01 14.17 -10.58
N SER A 80 22.76 13.22 -10.03
CA SER A 80 23.44 13.30 -8.73
C SER A 80 22.55 13.25 -7.48
N ILE A 81 21.22 13.14 -7.60
CA ILE A 81 20.32 13.02 -6.44
C ILE A 81 19.58 11.67 -6.51
N PRO A 82 19.84 10.74 -5.58
CA PRO A 82 19.15 9.45 -5.55
C PRO A 82 17.63 9.63 -5.35
N ARG A 83 16.82 8.81 -6.01
CA ARG A 83 15.35 8.82 -5.86
C ARG A 83 14.88 8.67 -4.41
N TYR A 84 15.63 7.93 -3.59
CA TYR A 84 15.37 7.77 -2.16
C TYR A 84 15.35 9.11 -1.41
N PHE A 85 16.17 10.09 -1.82
CA PHE A 85 16.19 11.42 -1.20
C PHE A 85 14.83 12.11 -1.32
N TRP A 86 14.23 12.06 -2.52
CA TRP A 86 12.92 12.66 -2.77
C TRP A 86 11.80 11.92 -2.05
N SER A 87 11.85 10.59 -2.03
CA SER A 87 10.89 9.76 -1.29
C SER A 87 10.93 10.03 0.22
N THR A 88 12.12 10.10 0.81
CA THR A 88 12.32 10.48 2.21
C THR A 88 11.85 11.91 2.47
N SER A 89 12.19 12.86 1.59
CA SER A 89 11.78 14.26 1.73
C SER A 89 10.26 14.42 1.68
N LEU A 90 9.58 13.70 0.77
CA LEU A 90 8.13 13.66 0.70
C LEU A 90 7.56 13.16 2.03
N LEU A 91 7.95 11.97 2.49
CA LEU A 91 7.41 11.36 3.70
C LEU A 91 7.64 12.22 4.94
N LEU A 92 8.87 12.69 5.16
CA LEU A 92 9.17 13.56 6.30
C LEU A 92 8.39 14.87 6.24
N SER A 93 8.24 15.46 5.05
CA SER A 93 7.51 16.73 4.91
C SER A 93 6.03 16.55 5.16
N THR A 94 5.42 15.48 4.63
CA THR A 94 3.99 15.24 4.79
C THR A 94 3.63 14.80 6.20
N ILE A 95 4.46 13.99 6.86
CA ILE A 95 4.20 13.56 8.25
C ILE A 95 4.29 14.73 9.22
N ASN A 96 5.30 15.61 9.07
CA ASN A 96 5.56 16.67 10.04
C ASN A 96 4.79 17.96 9.79
N TYR A 97 4.45 18.28 8.53
CA TYR A 97 3.91 19.60 8.19
C TYR A 97 2.53 19.57 7.53
N CYS A 98 2.25 18.64 6.61
CA CYS A 98 0.98 18.63 5.87
C CYS A 98 0.56 17.20 5.44
N PRO A 99 -0.12 16.44 6.32
CA PRO A 99 -0.54 15.07 6.00
C PRO A 99 -1.49 14.99 4.80
N GLU A 100 -2.32 16.02 4.57
CA GLU A 100 -3.21 16.04 3.40
C GLU A 100 -2.46 16.07 2.07
N LEU A 101 -1.21 16.55 2.04
CA LEU A 101 -0.40 16.53 0.83
C LEU A 101 0.00 15.09 0.45
N PHE A 102 0.17 14.20 1.44
CA PHE A 102 0.38 12.78 1.18
C PHE A 102 -0.82 12.15 0.49
N ILE A 103 -2.04 12.53 0.90
CA ILE A 103 -3.28 12.04 0.31
C ILE A 103 -3.42 12.49 -1.14
N VAL A 104 -3.08 13.76 -1.43
CA VAL A 104 -3.02 14.27 -2.80
C VAL A 104 -2.02 13.47 -3.62
N TYR A 105 -0.78 13.30 -3.12
CA TYR A 105 0.25 12.49 -3.77
C TYR A 105 -0.22 11.06 -4.08
N MET A 106 -0.85 10.39 -3.11
CA MET A 106 -1.37 9.04 -3.28
C MET A 106 -2.37 8.97 -4.44
N LEU A 107 -3.30 9.93 -4.51
CA LEU A 107 -4.38 9.93 -5.50
C LEU A 107 -3.95 10.38 -6.90
N THR A 108 -3.01 11.31 -6.99
CA THR A 108 -2.65 11.92 -8.29
C THR A 108 -1.42 11.30 -8.94
N ILE A 109 -0.53 10.69 -8.16
CA ILE A 109 0.74 10.15 -8.66
C ILE A 109 0.82 8.66 -8.38
N HIS A 110 0.79 8.27 -7.11
CA HIS A 110 1.12 6.90 -6.72
C HIS A 110 0.12 5.87 -7.25
N ILE A 111 -1.16 6.02 -6.93
CA ILE A 111 -2.21 5.08 -7.31
C ILE A 111 -2.36 5.02 -8.85
N PRO A 112 -2.41 6.14 -9.60
CA PRO A 112 -2.43 6.10 -11.06
C PRO A 112 -1.22 5.36 -11.65
N HIS A 113 -0.01 5.61 -11.16
CA HIS A 113 1.19 4.91 -11.60
C HIS A 113 1.11 3.41 -11.30
N HIS A 114 0.67 3.06 -10.10
CA HIS A 114 0.45 1.68 -9.68
C HIS A 114 -0.53 0.95 -10.62
N TYR A 115 -1.68 1.56 -10.97
CA TYR A 115 -2.60 0.99 -11.95
C TYR A 115 -2.01 0.89 -13.35
N SER A 116 -1.14 1.83 -13.75
CA SER A 116 -0.48 1.80 -15.05
C SER A 116 0.48 0.61 -15.20
N ILE A 117 1.23 0.30 -14.14
CA ILE A 117 2.12 -0.88 -14.09
C ILE A 117 1.31 -2.17 -14.19
N ASN A 118 0.19 -2.23 -13.47
CA ASN A 118 -0.65 -3.42 -13.40
C ASN A 118 -1.62 -3.56 -14.58
N TRP A 119 -1.69 -2.57 -15.46
CA TRP A 119 -2.68 -2.50 -16.55
C TRP A 119 -2.64 -3.71 -17.47
N GLU A 120 -1.44 -4.17 -17.82
CA GLU A 120 -1.23 -5.31 -18.71
C GLU A 120 -1.77 -6.63 -18.15
N TYR A 121 -1.85 -6.77 -16.82
CA TYR A 121 -2.45 -7.95 -16.17
C TYR A 121 -3.97 -7.79 -16.04
N MET A 122 -4.43 -6.59 -15.68
CA MET A 122 -5.87 -6.32 -15.53
C MET A 122 -6.64 -6.53 -16.85
N LYS A 123 -6.04 -6.19 -17.99
CA LYS A 123 -6.69 -6.38 -19.30
C LYS A 123 -6.77 -7.83 -19.75
N GLN A 124 -6.00 -8.74 -19.16
CA GLN A 124 -6.06 -10.18 -19.47
C GLN A 124 -7.31 -10.82 -18.84
N THR A 125 -7.72 -10.35 -17.67
CA THR A 125 -8.88 -10.86 -16.92
C THR A 125 -9.83 -9.75 -16.47
N PRO A 126 -10.35 -8.92 -17.40
CA PRO A 126 -10.99 -7.63 -17.08
C PRO A 126 -12.24 -7.78 -16.21
N LYS A 127 -13.04 -8.83 -16.41
CA LYS A 127 -14.22 -9.10 -15.57
C LYS A 127 -13.83 -9.38 -14.12
N PHE A 128 -12.79 -10.19 -13.92
CA PHE A 128 -12.27 -10.51 -12.59
C PHE A 128 -11.67 -9.27 -11.93
N SER A 129 -10.84 -8.52 -12.67
CA SER A 129 -10.21 -7.29 -12.18
C SER A 129 -11.22 -6.23 -11.74
N VAL A 130 -12.21 -5.92 -12.58
CA VAL A 130 -13.25 -4.93 -12.25
C VAL A 130 -14.07 -5.39 -11.06
N LEU A 131 -14.49 -6.66 -11.03
CA LEU A 131 -15.26 -7.21 -9.91
C LEU A 131 -14.47 -7.11 -8.61
N LEU A 132 -13.21 -7.53 -8.61
CA LEU A 132 -12.36 -7.51 -7.43
C LEU A 132 -12.15 -6.08 -6.91
N LEU A 133 -11.87 -5.13 -7.80
CA LEU A 133 -11.70 -3.72 -7.44
C LEU A 133 -12.98 -3.12 -6.83
N VAL A 134 -14.13 -3.33 -7.46
CA VAL A 134 -15.42 -2.80 -6.99
C VAL A 134 -15.81 -3.41 -5.65
N VAL A 135 -15.71 -4.74 -5.51
CA VAL A 135 -16.06 -5.45 -4.28
C VAL A 135 -15.16 -5.00 -3.15
N THR A 136 -13.84 -4.95 -3.36
CA THR A 136 -12.88 -4.59 -2.30
C THR A 136 -13.04 -3.13 -1.88
N SER A 137 -13.19 -2.21 -2.84
CA SER A 137 -13.41 -0.79 -2.55
C SER A 137 -14.72 -0.55 -1.78
N THR A 138 -15.78 -1.27 -2.16
CA THR A 138 -17.08 -1.17 -1.47
C THR A 138 -17.00 -1.74 -0.06
N LEU A 139 -16.39 -2.92 0.10
CA LEU A 139 -16.22 -3.56 1.41
C LEU A 139 -15.38 -2.70 2.35
N MET A 140 -14.24 -2.17 1.89
CA MET A 140 -13.41 -1.28 2.70
C MET A 140 -14.11 0.04 3.03
N GLY A 141 -14.93 0.57 2.11
CA GLY A 141 -15.79 1.71 2.38
C GLY A 141 -16.81 1.45 3.49
N ILE A 142 -17.50 0.30 3.45
CA ILE A 142 -18.46 -0.12 4.48
C ILE A 142 -17.75 -0.32 5.81
N ILE A 143 -16.67 -1.10 5.84
CA ILE A 143 -15.90 -1.37 7.07
C ILE A 143 -15.38 -0.07 7.66
N GLY A 144 -14.75 0.79 6.85
CA GLY A 144 -14.21 2.06 7.32
C GLY A 144 -15.29 3.02 7.83
N ASN A 145 -16.50 2.98 7.27
CA ASN A 145 -17.62 3.79 7.76
C ASN A 145 -18.16 3.30 9.09
N SER A 146 -18.27 1.99 9.26
CA SER A 146 -18.78 1.33 10.47
C SER A 146 -17.74 1.23 11.60
N PHE A 147 -16.46 1.50 11.31
CA PHE A 147 -15.41 1.40 12.30
C PHE A 147 -15.37 2.65 13.20
N GLU A 148 -15.61 2.43 14.50
CA GLU A 148 -15.42 3.44 15.55
C GLU A 148 -14.10 3.19 16.29
N PRO A 149 -13.34 4.25 16.63
CA PRO A 149 -12.14 4.09 17.45
C PRO A 149 -12.47 3.45 18.80
N GLY A 150 -11.79 2.35 19.12
CA GLY A 150 -12.01 1.60 20.35
C GLY A 150 -10.80 0.75 20.74
N GLU A 151 -11.00 -0.18 21.67
CA GLU A 151 -9.93 -0.99 22.30
C GLU A 151 -9.08 -1.80 21.30
N ASN A 152 -9.65 -2.15 20.13
CA ASN A 152 -8.95 -2.91 19.09
C ASN A 152 -8.15 -2.06 18.09
N MET A 153 -8.05 -0.74 18.30
CA MET A 153 -7.39 0.17 17.35
C MET A 153 -5.92 -0.21 17.12
N GLU A 154 -5.18 -0.57 18.17
CA GLU A 154 -3.77 -0.95 18.04
C GLU A 154 -3.59 -2.18 17.16
N LEU A 155 -4.39 -3.23 17.40
CA LEU A 155 -4.37 -4.44 16.59
C LEU A 155 -4.66 -4.13 15.11
N ILE A 156 -5.63 -3.27 14.84
CA ILE A 156 -6.01 -2.90 13.48
C ILE A 156 -4.91 -2.10 12.79
N ILE A 157 -4.25 -1.17 13.49
CA ILE A 157 -3.09 -0.45 12.98
C ILE A 157 -1.97 -1.43 12.64
N THR A 158 -1.69 -2.39 13.52
CA THR A 158 -0.66 -3.42 13.31
C THR A 158 -0.97 -4.30 12.10
N ILE A 159 -2.21 -4.78 11.96
CA ILE A 159 -2.64 -5.57 10.79
C ILE A 159 -2.54 -4.72 9.52
N THR A 160 -2.97 -3.46 9.57
CA THR A 160 -2.92 -2.55 8.42
C THR A 160 -1.48 -2.31 7.97
N LYS A 161 -0.55 -2.07 8.89
CA LYS A 161 0.89 -1.98 8.59
C LYS A 161 1.40 -3.27 7.96
N GLY A 162 1.00 -4.42 8.50
CA GLY A 162 1.34 -5.73 7.94
C GLY A 162 0.88 -5.89 6.49
N ILE A 163 -0.37 -5.53 6.18
CA ILE A 163 -0.92 -5.58 4.82
C ILE A 163 -0.14 -4.66 3.88
N ILE A 164 0.12 -3.42 4.28
CA ILE A 164 0.89 -2.47 3.47
C ILE A 164 2.32 -2.96 3.24
N LEU A 165 2.99 -3.47 4.28
CA LEU A 165 4.32 -4.06 4.15
C LEU A 165 4.33 -5.27 3.20
N SER A 166 3.27 -6.07 3.24
CA SER A 166 3.11 -7.23 2.37
C SER A 166 2.95 -6.83 0.92
N HIS A 167 2.12 -5.82 0.66
CA HIS A 167 1.96 -5.20 -0.66
C HIS A 167 3.30 -4.69 -1.20
N ILE A 168 4.02 -3.86 -0.42
CA ILE A 168 5.33 -3.32 -0.81
C ILE A 168 6.33 -4.45 -1.11
N ALA A 169 6.40 -5.47 -0.23
CA ALA A 169 7.31 -6.59 -0.40
C ALA A 169 6.98 -7.41 -1.65
N TYR A 170 5.70 -7.66 -1.91
CA TYR A 170 5.24 -8.41 -3.08
C TYR A 170 5.58 -7.69 -4.37
N GLU A 171 5.27 -6.39 -4.47
CA GLU A 171 5.58 -5.62 -5.69
C GLU A 171 7.07 -5.58 -6.00
N GLU A 172 7.92 -5.32 -5.00
CA GLU A 172 9.36 -5.26 -5.20
C GLU A 172 9.96 -6.61 -5.63
N LEU A 173 9.45 -7.72 -5.10
CA LEU A 173 9.96 -9.06 -5.39
C LEU A 173 9.43 -9.63 -6.71
N TYR A 174 8.16 -9.38 -7.06
CA TYR A 174 7.47 -10.11 -8.12
C TYR A 174 6.99 -9.25 -9.28
N ILE A 175 6.82 -7.94 -9.11
CA ILE A 175 6.37 -7.03 -10.18
C ILE A 175 7.57 -6.27 -10.75
N PHE A 176 8.44 -5.72 -9.90
CA PHE A 176 9.55 -4.87 -10.35
C PHE A 176 10.87 -5.59 -10.55
N THR A 177 11.00 -6.83 -10.07
CA THR A 177 12.16 -7.65 -10.38
C THR A 177 11.94 -8.29 -11.75
N PRO A 178 12.81 -8.04 -12.75
CA PRO A 178 12.63 -8.65 -14.07
C PRO A 178 12.63 -10.17 -13.96
N LEU A 179 11.63 -10.83 -14.55
CA LEU A 179 11.65 -12.26 -14.80
C LEU A 179 12.98 -12.57 -15.50
N LYS A 180 13.81 -13.43 -14.89
CA LYS A 180 14.93 -14.04 -15.59
C LYS A 180 14.32 -14.92 -16.69
N ILE A 181 14.18 -14.37 -17.89
CA ILE A 181 13.93 -15.12 -19.13
C ILE A 181 15.29 -15.66 -19.61
#